data_AF-A0AAP2Z386-F1
#
_entry.id   AF-A0AAP2Z386-F1
#
_cell.length_a   1.000
_cell.length_b   1.000
_cell.length_c   1.000
_cell.angle_alpha   90.00
_cell.angle_beta   90.00
_cell.angle_gamma   90.00
#
_symmetry.space_group_name_H-M   'P 1'
#
loop_
_entity.id
_entity.type
_entity.pdbx_description
1 polymer ?
#
loop_
_entity_poly.entity_id
_entity_poly.type
_entity_poly.pdbx_seq_one_letter_code
_entity_poly.pdbx_strand_id
1 'polypeptide(L)'
;MVDPLTATILGVSVAGAIGQAIVTVRWYEPPKIDDREPNPLFEAVLFFVAFGAVFMLMGYMLSRVATLAPPYTSFGLLVFVPVGLYLAYATATGRLETSEDRATTLMQAVAAVVVAVYPVALLVVWL
;
A
#
# COMPACT_ATOMS: atom_id res chain seq x y z
N MET A 1 0.28 -7.17 25.40
CA MET A 1 -0.82 -6.55 24.63
C MET A 1 -0.19 -5.63 23.60
N VAL A 2 -0.60 -5.71 22.33
CA VAL A 2 -0.10 -4.82 21.27
C VAL A 2 -0.82 -3.48 21.40
N ASP A 3 -0.11 -2.36 21.32
CA ASP A 3 -0.73 -1.04 21.39
C ASP A 3 -1.60 -0.77 20.15
N PRO A 4 -2.70 0.00 20.26
CA PRO A 4 -3.63 0.22 19.16
C PRO A 4 -2.98 0.84 17.91
N LEU A 5 -1.95 1.66 18.09
CA LEU A 5 -1.23 2.28 16.98
C LEU A 5 -0.46 1.24 16.17
N THR A 6 0.33 0.39 16.85
CA THR A 6 1.04 -0.73 16.21
C THR A 6 0.08 -1.71 15.56
N ALA A 7 -1.03 -2.03 16.22
CA ALA A 7 -2.06 -2.91 15.67
C ALA A 7 -2.65 -2.35 14.36
N THR A 8 -2.94 -1.04 14.31
CA THR A 8 -3.46 -0.36 13.13
C THR A 8 -2.43 -0.32 11.99
N ILE A 9 -1.17 0.00 12.28
CA ILE A 9 -0.10 -0.01 11.27
C ILE A 9 0.06 -1.42 10.69
N LEU A 10 0.10 -2.44 11.56
CA LEU A 10 0.18 -3.85 11.12
C LEU A 10 -1.04 -4.23 10.27
N GLY A 11 -2.25 -3.89 10.71
CA GLY A 11 -3.48 -4.22 10.00
C GLY A 11 -3.52 -3.63 8.59
N VAL A 12 -3.25 -2.33 8.44
CA VAL A 12 -3.25 -1.65 7.14
C VAL A 12 -2.12 -2.19 6.25
N SER A 13 -0.92 -2.40 6.81
CA SER A 13 0.22 -2.93 6.05
C SER A 13 -0.04 -4.32 5.52
N VAL A 14 -0.54 -5.23 6.37
CA VAL A 14 -0.83 -6.61 6.00
C VAL A 14 -1.97 -6.65 4.98
N ALA A 15 -3.04 -5.87 5.16
CA ALA A 15 -4.12 -5.79 4.19
C ALA A 15 -3.63 -5.30 2.81
N GLY A 16 -2.80 -4.25 2.80
CA GLY A 16 -2.15 -3.75 1.58
C GLY A 16 -1.27 -4.81 0.91
N ALA A 17 -0.44 -5.50 1.69
CA ALA A 17 0.45 -6.55 1.22
C ALA A 17 -0.32 -7.76 0.66
N ILE A 18 -1.44 -8.15 1.29
CA ILE A 18 -2.36 -9.16 0.75
C ILE A 18 -2.90 -8.71 -0.61
N GLY A 19 -3.31 -7.45 -0.73
CA GLY A 19 -3.73 -6.87 -2.01
C GLY A 19 -2.67 -7.01 -3.10
N GLN A 20 -1.41 -6.71 -2.77
CA GLN A 20 -0.26 -6.88 -3.69
C GLN A 20 -0.04 -8.34 -4.07
N ALA A 21 -0.10 -9.25 -3.10
CA ALA A 21 0.05 -10.69 -3.32
C ALA A 21 -1.05 -11.23 -4.24
N ILE A 22 -2.31 -10.85 -4.00
CA ILE A 22 -3.44 -11.21 -4.86
C ILE A 22 -3.22 -10.70 -6.28
N VAL A 23 -2.76 -9.44 -6.42
CA VAL A 23 -2.50 -8.87 -7.74
C VAL A 23 -1.41 -9.65 -8.47
N THR A 24 -0.35 -10.00 -7.76
CA THR A 24 0.76 -10.79 -8.28
C THR A 24 0.27 -12.14 -8.80
N VAL A 25 -0.46 -12.91 -7.97
CA VAL A 25 -0.93 -14.25 -8.36
C VAL A 25 -1.86 -14.21 -9.57
N ARG A 26 -2.63 -13.14 -9.74
CA ARG A 26 -3.70 -13.06 -10.74
C ARG A 26 -3.30 -12.44 -12.06
N TRP A 27 -2.38 -11.48 -12.06
CA TRP A 27 -2.09 -10.68 -13.24
C TRP A 27 -0.61 -10.57 -13.57
N TYR A 28 0.30 -10.88 -12.65
CA TYR A 28 1.73 -10.81 -12.93
C TYR A 28 2.17 -12.06 -13.71
N GLU A 29 2.79 -11.85 -14.86
CA GLU A 29 3.45 -12.90 -15.63
C GLU A 29 4.93 -12.93 -15.22
N PRO A 30 5.39 -13.98 -14.51
CA PRO A 30 6.78 -14.06 -14.08
C PRO A 30 7.71 -14.08 -15.29
N PRO A 31 8.88 -13.40 -15.23
CA PRO A 31 9.85 -13.49 -16.31
C PRO A 31 10.26 -14.96 -16.49
N LYS A 32 10.22 -15.43 -17.74
CA LYS A 32 10.73 -16.76 -18.09
C LYS A 32 12.25 -16.75 -17.90
N ILE A 33 12.72 -17.34 -16.80
CA ILE A 33 14.13 -17.62 -16.59
C ILE A 33 14.36 -19.00 -17.20
N ASP A 34 15.27 -19.13 -18.17
CA ASP A 34 15.46 -20.32 -19.00
C ASP A 34 15.61 -21.64 -18.21
N ASP A 35 16.04 -21.58 -16.95
CA ASP A 35 16.26 -22.74 -16.06
C ASP A 35 15.25 -22.90 -14.91
N ARG A 36 14.18 -22.08 -14.83
CA ARG A 36 13.21 -22.15 -13.74
C ARG A 36 11.78 -21.96 -14.20
N GLU A 37 10.90 -22.89 -13.82
CA GLU A 37 9.47 -22.69 -14.01
C GLU A 37 8.98 -21.45 -13.26
N PRO A 38 8.20 -20.56 -13.92
CA PRO A 38 7.51 -19.45 -13.29
C PRO A 38 6.74 -19.91 -12.05
N ASN A 39 7.12 -19.43 -10.86
CA ASN A 39 6.38 -19.70 -9.62
C ASN A 39 5.69 -18.42 -9.11
N PRO A 40 4.42 -18.18 -9.51
CA PRO A 40 3.70 -16.97 -9.13
C PRO A 40 3.47 -16.87 -7.61
N LEU A 41 3.48 -17.99 -6.89
CA LEU A 41 3.34 -17.99 -5.42
C LEU A 41 4.63 -17.51 -4.74
N PHE A 42 5.79 -17.86 -5.28
CA PHE A 42 7.07 -17.38 -4.76
C PHE A 42 7.17 -15.85 -4.89
N GLU A 43 6.82 -15.32 -6.05
CA GLU A 43 6.83 -13.87 -6.28
C GLU A 43 5.74 -13.14 -5.47
N ALA A 44 4.57 -13.75 -5.30
CA ALA A 44 3.53 -13.19 -4.44
C ALA A 44 3.99 -13.09 -2.98
N VAL A 45 4.74 -14.07 -2.47
CA VAL A 45 5.36 -14.00 -1.14
C VAL A 45 6.43 -12.91 -1.10
N LEU A 46 7.26 -12.80 -2.13
CA LEU A 46 8.30 -11.76 -2.22
C LEU A 46 7.67 -10.35 -2.19
N PHE A 47 6.64 -10.11 -3.01
CA PHE A 47 5.94 -8.84 -3.03
C PHE A 47 5.14 -8.60 -1.75
N PHE A 48 4.53 -9.62 -1.16
CA PHE A 48 3.89 -9.50 0.15
C PHE A 48 4.88 -8.97 1.20
N VAL A 49 6.08 -9.56 1.28
CA VAL A 49 7.10 -9.14 2.25
C VAL A 49 7.63 -7.75 1.92
N ALA A 50 7.97 -7.49 0.66
CA ALA A 50 8.54 -6.22 0.23
C ALA A 50 7.57 -5.06 0.44
N PHE A 51 6.34 -5.16 -0.09
CA PHE A 51 5.32 -4.13 0.08
C PHE A 51 4.82 -4.05 1.51
N GLY A 52 4.74 -5.18 2.24
CA GLY A 52 4.42 -5.17 3.67
C GLY A 52 5.41 -4.34 4.48
N ALA A 53 6.71 -4.49 4.22
CA ALA A 53 7.75 -3.68 4.86
C ALA A 53 7.65 -2.19 4.48
N VAL A 54 7.42 -1.88 3.20
CA VAL A 54 7.24 -0.49 2.72
C VAL A 54 6.00 0.16 3.35
N PHE A 55 4.86 -0.53 3.38
CA PHE A 55 3.64 -0.02 3.98
C PHE A 55 3.79 0.15 5.49
N MET A 56 4.49 -0.74 6.17
CA MET A 56 4.77 -0.60 7.60
C MET A 56 5.66 0.59 7.89
N LEU A 57 6.72 0.78 7.11
CA LEU A 57 7.60 1.95 7.20
C LEU A 57 6.81 3.24 6.98
N MET A 58 5.93 3.27 5.98
CA MET A 58 5.07 4.41 5.70
C MET A 58 4.14 4.73 6.88
N GLY A 59 3.43 3.73 7.43
CA GLY A 59 2.57 3.91 8.60
C GLY A 59 3.36 4.42 9.82
N TYR A 60 4.55 3.90 10.03
CA TYR A 60 5.46 4.37 11.07
C TYR A 60 5.87 5.84 10.84
N MET A 61 6.28 6.22 9.64
CA MET A 61 6.64 7.60 9.31
C MET A 61 5.47 8.57 9.51
N LEU A 62 4.27 8.21 9.05
CA LEU A 62 3.07 9.02 9.23
C LEU A 62 2.74 9.22 10.71
N SER A 63 2.89 8.17 11.53
CA SER A 63 2.68 8.30 12.98
C SER A 63 3.69 9.24 13.66
N ARG A 64 4.94 9.29 13.19
CA ARG A 64 5.93 10.26 13.67
C ARG A 64 5.60 11.68 13.24
N VAL A 65 5.19 11.89 11.98
CA VAL A 65 4.83 13.22 11.47
C VAL A 65 3.65 13.81 12.25
N ALA A 66 2.66 12.98 12.60
CA ALA A 66 1.51 13.42 13.37
C ALA A 66 1.88 14.01 14.75
N THR A 67 2.97 13.55 15.36
CA THR A 67 3.44 14.05 16.66
C THR A 67 4.19 15.38 16.62
N LEU A 68 4.53 15.90 15.44
CA LEU A 68 5.36 17.11 15.32
C LEU A 68 4.65 18.40 15.72
N ALA A 69 3.38 18.58 15.32
CA ALA A 69 2.56 19.73 15.71
C ALA A 69 1.06 19.36 15.78
N PRO A 70 0.65 18.53 16.76
CA PRO A 70 -0.75 18.17 16.94
C PRO A 70 -1.60 19.41 17.27
N PRO A 71 -2.85 19.51 16.77
CA PRO A 71 -3.55 18.55 15.90
C PRO A 71 -3.37 18.84 14.40
N TYR A 72 -2.70 19.93 14.03
CA TYR A 72 -2.61 20.42 12.66
C TYR A 72 -1.94 19.42 11.72
N THR A 73 -0.89 18.74 12.18
CA THR A 73 -0.21 17.68 11.42
C THR A 73 -1.13 16.50 11.16
N SER A 74 -1.90 16.06 12.15
CA SER A 74 -2.85 14.95 12.02
C SER A 74 -3.95 15.23 11.01
N PHE A 75 -4.53 16.43 11.03
CA PHE A 75 -5.52 16.85 10.03
C PHE A 75 -4.90 17.12 8.65
N GLY A 76 -3.69 17.66 8.60
CA GLY A 76 -2.96 17.89 7.35
C GLY A 76 -2.70 16.60 6.57
N LEU A 77 -2.45 15.48 7.27
CA LEU A 77 -2.29 14.18 6.63
C LEU A 77 -3.56 13.70 5.90
N LEU A 78 -4.75 14.23 6.22
CA LEU A 78 -5.98 13.88 5.50
C LEU A 78 -5.98 14.32 4.04
N VAL A 79 -5.08 15.23 3.63
CA VAL A 79 -4.89 15.59 2.22
C VAL A 79 -4.43 14.39 1.39
N PHE A 80 -3.74 13.41 2.00
CA PHE A 80 -3.36 12.18 1.31
C PHE A 80 -4.54 11.28 0.96
N VAL A 81 -5.71 11.47 1.60
CA VAL A 81 -6.93 10.70 1.30
C VAL A 81 -7.45 10.99 -0.11
N PRO A 82 -7.84 12.23 -0.48
CA PRO A 82 -8.30 12.53 -1.83
C PRO A 82 -7.20 12.31 -2.86
N VAL A 83 -5.93 12.59 -2.52
CA VAL A 83 -4.80 12.36 -3.43
C VAL A 83 -4.61 10.86 -3.73
N GLY A 84 -4.58 10.01 -2.70
CA GLY A 84 -4.44 8.57 -2.87
C GLY A 84 -5.64 7.94 -3.59
N LEU A 85 -6.87 8.38 -3.29
CA LEU A 85 -8.07 7.93 -4.01
C LEU A 85 -8.06 8.36 -5.48
N TYR A 86 -7.67 9.60 -5.76
CA TYR A 86 -7.55 10.09 -7.14
C TYR A 86 -6.48 9.32 -7.90
N LEU A 87 -5.30 9.09 -7.30
CA LEU A 87 -4.24 8.29 -7.90
C LEU A 87 -4.71 6.86 -8.17
N ALA A 88 -5.35 6.20 -7.19
CA ALA A 88 -5.87 4.85 -7.37
C ALA A 88 -6.87 4.78 -8.54
N TYR A 89 -7.79 5.74 -8.62
CA TYR A 89 -8.76 5.83 -9.69
C TYR A 89 -8.12 6.13 -11.05
N ALA A 90 -7.21 7.10 -11.10
CA ALA A 90 -6.57 7.53 -12.34
C ALA A 90 -5.64 6.44 -12.89
N THR A 91 -4.94 5.70 -12.03
CA THR A 91 -4.16 4.52 -12.39
C THR A 91 -5.09 3.39 -12.86
N ALA A 92 -6.15 3.06 -12.11
CA ALA A 92 -7.07 1.97 -12.47
C ALA A 92 -7.87 2.22 -13.77
N THR A 93 -8.03 3.48 -14.17
CA THR A 93 -8.74 3.88 -15.40
C THR A 93 -7.82 4.18 -16.58
N GLY A 94 -6.50 3.95 -16.44
CA GLY A 94 -5.52 4.19 -17.50
C GLY A 94 -5.25 5.66 -17.79
N ARG A 95 -5.68 6.59 -16.92
CA ARG A 95 -5.47 8.04 -17.10
C ARG A 95 -4.05 8.50 -16.77
N LEU A 96 -3.33 7.72 -15.98
CA LEU A 96 -1.92 7.94 -15.63
C LEU A 96 -1.00 6.87 -16.22
N GLU A 97 -1.48 6.09 -17.19
CA GLU A 97 -0.71 4.97 -17.74
C GLU A 97 0.61 5.43 -18.37
N THR A 98 1.71 4.92 -17.83
CA THR A 98 3.02 4.87 -18.49
C THR A 98 3.48 3.42 -18.73
N SER A 99 2.68 2.44 -18.33
CA SER A 99 3.00 1.00 -18.29
C SER A 99 1.95 0.23 -19.08
N GLU A 100 2.38 -0.56 -20.08
CA GLU A 100 1.50 -1.52 -20.78
C GLU A 100 1.13 -2.73 -19.89
N ASP A 101 1.86 -2.96 -18.79
CA ASP A 101 1.61 -4.08 -17.88
C ASP A 101 0.45 -3.81 -16.91
N ARG A 102 -0.59 -4.63 -17.03
CA ARG A 102 -1.79 -4.60 -16.19
C ARG A 102 -1.49 -4.91 -14.73
N ALA A 103 -0.51 -5.77 -14.43
CA ALA A 103 -0.15 -6.10 -13.06
C ALA A 103 0.42 -4.88 -12.35
N THR A 104 1.38 -4.21 -12.98
CA THR A 104 1.97 -2.97 -12.48
C THR A 104 0.92 -1.89 -12.20
N THR A 105 -0.04 -1.70 -13.12
CA THR A 105 -1.15 -0.75 -12.93
C THR A 105 -1.99 -1.08 -11.69
N LEU A 106 -2.36 -2.34 -11.49
CA LEU A 106 -3.15 -2.75 -10.33
C LEU A 106 -2.36 -2.67 -9.02
N MET A 107 -1.07 -3.01 -9.04
CA MET A 107 -0.19 -2.88 -7.88
C MET A 107 -0.07 -1.42 -7.43
N GLN A 108 0.09 -0.48 -8.38
CA GLN A 108 0.11 0.95 -8.10
C GLN A 108 -1.23 1.44 -7.54
N ALA A 109 -2.36 0.97 -8.09
CA ALA A 109 -3.68 1.31 -7.57
C ALA A 109 -3.86 0.85 -6.11
N VAL A 110 -3.43 -0.37 -5.77
CA VAL A 110 -3.44 -0.86 -4.38
C VAL A 110 -2.57 0.01 -3.47
N ALA A 111 -1.35 0.36 -3.90
CA ALA A 111 -0.48 1.23 -3.12
C ALA A 111 -1.11 2.61 -2.86
N ALA A 112 -1.75 3.19 -3.87
CA ALA A 112 -2.45 4.47 -3.75
C ALA A 112 -3.66 4.40 -2.78
N VAL A 113 -4.39 3.27 -2.78
CA VAL A 113 -5.45 3.02 -1.77
C VAL A 113 -4.85 2.95 -0.37
N VAL A 114 -3.73 2.25 -0.17
CA VAL A 114 -3.08 2.16 1.14
C VAL A 114 -2.67 3.55 1.64
N VAL A 115 -2.12 4.40 0.78
CA VAL A 115 -1.80 5.81 1.09
C VAL A 115 -3.05 6.58 1.54
N ALA A 116 -4.20 6.35 0.90
CA ALA A 116 -5.44 7.01 1.28
C ALA A 116 -6.03 6.49 2.59
N VAL A 117 -5.87 5.20 2.90
CA VAL A 117 -6.45 4.57 4.10
C VAL A 117 -5.69 4.96 5.37
N TYR A 118 -4.36 5.08 5.30
CA TYR A 118 -3.52 5.32 6.46
C TYR A 118 -3.91 6.56 7.30
N PRO A 119 -4.09 7.75 6.71
CA PRO A 119 -4.47 8.94 7.47
C PRO A 119 -5.79 8.75 8.23
N VAL A 120 -6.77 8.08 7.63
CA VAL A 120 -8.08 7.82 8.25
C VAL A 120 -7.93 6.83 9.40
N ALA A 121 -7.24 5.71 9.16
CA ALA A 121 -7.04 4.68 10.17
C ALA A 121 -6.24 5.20 11.38
N LEU A 122 -5.21 6.01 11.14
CA LEU A 122 -4.41 6.62 12.20
C LEU A 122 -5.19 7.70 12.95
N LEU A 123 -6.00 8.51 12.28
CA LEU A 123 -6.86 9.51 12.93
C LEU A 123 -7.81 8.85 13.94
N VAL A 124 -8.41 7.71 13.60
CA VAL A 124 -9.29 6.94 14.51
C VAL A 124 -8.55 6.49 15.78
N VAL A 125 -7.25 6.22 15.69
CA VAL A 125 -6.42 5.84 16.85
C VAL A 125 -6.00 7.04 17.70
N TRP A 126 -5.86 8.23 17.08
CA TRP A 126 -5.44 9.45 17.76
C TRP A 126 -6.58 10.21 18.46
N LEU A 127 -7.82 9.94 18.08
CA LEU A 127 -9.04 10.49 18.70
C LEU A 127 -9.42 9.72 19.97
#